data_AF-A0A8J6EHI7-F1
#
_entry.id   AF-A0A8J6EHI7-F1
#
_cell.length_a   1.000
_cell.length_b   1.000
_cell.length_c   1.000
_cell.angle_alpha   90.00
_cell.angle_beta   90.00
_cell.angle_gamma   90.00
#
_symmetry.space_group_name_H-M   'P 1'
#
loop_
_entity.id
_entity.type
_entity.pdbx_description
1 polymer ?
#
loop_
_entity_poly.entity_id
_entity_poly.type
_entity_poly.pdbx_seq_one_letter_code
_entity_poly.pdbx_strand_id
1 'polypeptide(L)'
;NDGALGQSGTGGGRMVAEVLASKVYGYPFQQVVAGYLSKYPTPLEKNVTAITIVEEQIDPSTGIVYRRRIATCRNVIPSFLQK
;
A
#
# COMPACT_ATOMS: atom_id res chain seq x y z
N ASN A 1 -19.94 -43.02 13.36
CA ASN A 1 -20.12 -42.20 12.15
C ASN A 1 -19.38 -40.90 12.30
N ASP A 2 -18.06 -40.94 12.47
CA ASP A 2 -17.07 -41.40 11.48
C ASP A 2 -17.11 -40.60 10.19
N GLY A 3 -16.01 -39.88 9.97
CA GLY A 3 -15.39 -39.80 8.65
C GLY A 3 -15.86 -38.65 7.77
N ALA A 4 -15.04 -37.60 7.71
CA ALA A 4 -14.14 -37.46 6.57
C ALA A 4 -13.14 -36.31 6.80
N LEU A 5 -11.95 -36.69 7.28
CA LEU A 5 -10.71 -36.05 6.85
C LEU A 5 -10.53 -36.34 5.35
N GLY A 6 -10.34 -35.29 4.56
CA GLY A 6 -9.96 -35.41 3.15
C GLY A 6 -9.96 -34.03 2.48
N GLN A 7 -8.93 -33.57 1.78
CA GLN A 7 -7.63 -34.14 1.43
C GLN A 7 -6.68 -32.93 1.30
N SER A 8 -5.44 -33.07 1.77
CA SER A 8 -4.36 -32.12 1.51
C SER A 8 -4.00 -32.20 0.03
N GLY A 9 -4.56 -31.28 -0.75
CA GLY A 9 -4.10 -31.05 -2.12
C GLY A 9 -2.69 -30.48 -2.10
N THR A 10 -1.71 -31.29 -2.50
CA THR A 10 -0.37 -30.85 -2.88
C THR A 10 -0.44 -30.08 -4.20
N GLY A 11 -0.93 -28.84 -4.13
CA GLY A 11 -0.74 -27.83 -5.16
C GLY A 11 0.10 -26.71 -4.54
N GLY A 12 1.18 -26.31 -5.20
CA GLY A 12 2.01 -25.17 -4.77
C GLY A 12 1.16 -23.90 -4.72
N GLY A 13 0.51 -23.66 -3.58
CA GLY A 13 -0.33 -22.51 -3.35
C GLY A 13 0.52 -21.25 -3.28
N ARG A 14 0.03 -20.17 -3.90
CA ARG A 14 0.62 -18.84 -3.76
C ARG A 14 0.65 -18.48 -2.28
N MET A 15 1.85 -18.39 -1.70
CA MET A 15 2.04 -17.90 -0.34
C MET A 15 1.70 -16.41 -0.30
N VAL A 16 0.69 -16.03 0.47
CA VAL A 16 0.28 -14.64 0.70
C VAL A 16 0.30 -14.39 2.20
N ALA A 17 0.97 -13.33 2.63
CA ALA A 17 0.91 -12.83 3.99
C ALA A 17 0.08 -11.54 4.00
N GLU A 18 -0.97 -11.49 4.82
CA GLU A 18 -1.81 -10.32 5.03
C GLU A 18 -1.53 -9.75 6.43
N VAL A 19 -1.45 -8.43 6.53
CA VAL A 19 -1.27 -7.72 7.80
C VAL A 19 -2.34 -6.63 7.91
N LEU A 20 -3.14 -6.68 8.98
CA LEU A 20 -4.16 -5.68 9.30
C LEU A 20 -3.66 -4.77 10.43
N ALA A 21 -3.68 -3.46 10.22
CA ALA A 21 -3.27 -2.46 11.20
C ALA A 21 -4.21 -1.24 11.19
N SER A 22 -4.52 -0.68 12.36
CA SER A 22 -5.38 0.50 12.53
C SER A 22 -4.64 1.62 13.27
N LYS A 23 -4.79 2.87 12.80
CA LYS A 23 -4.18 4.06 13.43
C LYS A 23 -5.16 5.23 13.45
N VAL A 24 -5.26 5.90 14.60
CA VAL A 24 -5.99 7.17 14.77
C VAL A 24 -4.99 8.34 14.75
N TYR A 25 -5.30 9.37 13.96
CA TYR A 25 -4.54 10.63 13.88
C TYR A 25 -5.27 11.72 14.66
N GLY A 26 -4.56 12.39 15.57
CA GLY A 26 -5.11 13.49 16.40
C GLY A 26 -5.21 14.83 15.66
N TYR A 27 -5.50 14.83 14.36
CA TYR A 27 -5.60 16.01 13.52
C TYR A 27 -6.91 16.00 12.74
N PRO A 28 -7.47 17.17 12.37
CA PRO A 28 -8.66 17.26 11.53
C PRO A 28 -8.50 16.49 10.22
N PHE A 29 -9.60 15.94 9.72
CA PHE A 29 -9.63 15.11 8.51
C PHE A 29 -8.92 15.79 7.32
N GLN A 30 -9.26 17.05 7.05
CA GLN A 30 -8.69 17.81 5.93
C GLN A 30 -7.17 17.93 6.05
N GLN A 31 -6.64 18.09 7.26
CA GLN A 31 -5.20 18.19 7.50
C GLN A 31 -4.50 16.84 7.26
N VAL A 32 -5.10 15.73 7.71
CA VAL A 32 -4.56 14.38 7.47
C VAL A 32 -4.56 14.06 5.99
N VAL A 33 -5.65 14.35 5.27
CA VAL A 33 -5.75 14.13 3.82
C VAL A 33 -4.75 14.99 3.07
N ALA A 34 -4.67 16.29 3.38
CA ALA A 34 -3.70 17.19 2.76
C ALA A 34 -2.27 16.67 2.96
N GLY A 35 -1.91 16.33 4.20
CA GLY A 35 -0.60 15.77 4.53
C GLY A 35 -0.31 14.43 3.86
N TYR A 36 -1.31 13.58 3.66
CA TYR A 36 -1.15 12.33 2.90
C TYR A 36 -0.86 12.60 1.42
N LEU A 37 -1.62 13.53 0.81
CA LEU A 37 -1.45 13.87 -0.60
C LEU A 37 -0.08 14.52 -0.87
N SER A 38 0.43 15.33 0.06
CA SER A 38 1.73 15.99 -0.01
C SER A 38 2.83 15.33 0.83
N LYS A 39 2.66 14.06 1.24
CA LYS A 39 3.55 13.36 2.19
C LYS A 39 5.03 13.40 1.79
N TYR A 40 5.32 13.34 0.48
CA TYR A 40 6.67 13.23 -0.04
C TYR A 40 7.11 14.54 -0.72
N PRO A 41 8.40 14.91 -0.61
CA PRO A 41 9.46 14.23 0.14
C PRO A 41 9.35 14.44 1.66
N THR A 42 9.81 13.47 2.44
CA THR A 42 9.87 13.55 3.92
C THR A 42 11.11 12.82 4.45
N PRO A 43 11.76 13.31 5.53
CA PRO A 43 12.94 12.66 6.12
C PRO A 43 12.69 11.23 6.60
N LEU A 44 11.46 10.91 6.99
CA LEU A 44 11.08 9.60 7.51
C LEU A 44 11.07 8.52 6.41
N GLU A 45 10.88 8.90 5.15
CA GLU A 45 10.78 8.00 4.01
C GLU A 45 11.74 8.38 2.88
N LYS A 46 13.03 8.50 3.21
CA LYS A 46 14.12 8.82 2.28
C LYS A 46 14.23 7.94 1.03
N ASN A 47 13.64 6.75 1.05
CA ASN A 47 13.71 5.80 -0.06
C ASN A 47 12.68 6.10 -1.17
N VAL A 48 11.68 6.95 -0.92
CA VAL A 48 10.77 7.42 -1.98
C VAL A 48 11.45 8.58 -2.70
N THR A 49 11.91 8.34 -3.93
CA THR A 49 12.73 9.28 -4.69
C THR A 49 11.92 10.16 -5.64
N ALA A 50 10.75 9.68 -6.08
CA ALA A 50 9.85 10.47 -6.91
C ALA A 50 8.40 10.02 -6.73
N ILE A 51 7.48 10.95 -6.96
CA ILE A 51 6.05 10.69 -7.12
C ILE A 51 5.61 11.36 -8.41
N THR A 52 4.92 10.60 -9.26
CA THR A 52 4.33 11.12 -10.49
C THR A 52 2.83 10.84 -10.49
N ILE A 53 2.02 11.89 -10.68
CA ILE A 53 0.60 11.73 -10.96
C ILE A 53 0.48 11.39 -12.45
N VAL A 54 -0.07 10.23 -12.74
CA VAL A 54 -0.23 9.74 -14.13
C VAL A 54 -1.65 9.94 -14.64
N GLU A 55 -2.63 9.95 -13.76
CA GLU A 55 -4.03 10.26 -14.08
C GLU A 55 -4.69 10.97 -12.92
N GLU A 56 -5.58 11.90 -13.26
CA GLU A 56 -6.49 12.57 -12.33
C GLU A 56 -7.84 12.78 -13.01
N GLN A 57 -8.91 12.35 -12.34
CA GLN A 57 -10.27 12.55 -12.78
C GLN A 57 -11.15 12.95 -11.60
N ILE A 58 -12.15 13.78 -11.86
CA ILE A 58 -13.17 14.15 -10.87
C ILE A 58 -14.48 13.57 -11.37
N ASP A 59 -15.13 12.76 -10.54
CA ASP A 59 -16.48 12.30 -10.82
C ASP A 59 -17.44 13.48 -10.71
N PRO A 60 -18.11 13.89 -11.81
CA PRO A 60 -18.98 15.07 -11.82
C PRO A 60 -20.26 14.89 -10.98
N SER A 61 -20.65 13.65 -10.69
CA SER A 61 -21.86 13.35 -9.91
C SER A 61 -21.63 13.39 -8.40
N THR A 62 -20.44 12.98 -7.96
CA THR A 62 -20.10 12.86 -6.53
C THR A 62 -19.07 13.90 -6.05
N GLY A 63 -18.34 14.52 -6.98
CA GLY A 63 -17.21 15.39 -6.68
C GLY A 63 -15.96 14.64 -6.20
N ILE A 64 -15.95 13.30 -6.21
CA ILE A 64 -14.81 12.50 -5.75
C ILE A 64 -13.66 12.62 -6.74
N VAL A 65 -12.47 12.91 -6.21
CA VAL A 65 -11.23 12.98 -6.97
C VAL A 65 -10.54 11.61 -6.95
N TYR A 66 -10.40 11.00 -8.12
CA TYR A 66 -9.61 9.79 -8.32
C TYR A 66 -8.26 10.17 -8.92
N ARG A 67 -7.18 9.69 -8.30
CA ARG A 67 -5.82 10.02 -8.71
C ARG A 67 -4.95 8.77 -8.73
N ARG A 68 -4.34 8.47 -9.88
CA ARG A 68 -3.35 7.40 -10.02
C ARG A 68 -1.95 7.99 -9.88
N ARG A 69 -1.19 7.48 -8.92
CA ARG A 69 0.18 7.91 -8.62
C ARG A 69 1.15 6.76 -8.79
N ILE A 70 2.30 7.03 -9.39
CA ILE A 70 3.46 6.13 -9.42
C ILE A 70 4.48 6.67 -8.44
N ALA A 71 4.98 5.80 -7.54
CA ALA A 71 6.08 6.12 -6.64
C ALA A 71 7.34 5.38 -7.09
N THR A 72 8.43 6.12 -7.27
CA THR A 72 9.75 5.54 -7.52
C THR A 72 10.46 5.38 -6.20
N CYS A 73 10.94 4.17 -5.90
CA CYS A 73 11.56 3.84 -4.63
C CYS A 73 12.95 3.22 -4.81
N ARG A 74 13.91 3.60 -3.97
CA ARG A 74 15.17 2.88 -3.80
C ARG A 74 14.93 1.64 -2.94
N ASN A 75 15.03 0.46 -3.52
CA ASN A 75 14.90 -0.80 -2.80
C ASN A 75 16.19 -1.15 -2.06
N VAL A 76 16.09 -1.46 -0.76
CA VAL A 76 17.24 -1.90 0.06
C VAL A 76 17.04 -3.37 0.36
N ILE A 77 17.84 -4.21 -0.29
CA ILE A 77 17.79 -5.67 -0.12
C ILE A 77 18.58 -6.04 1.15
N PRO A 78 18.04 -6.86 2.06
CA PRO A 78 18.81 -7.40 3.19
C PRO A 78 20.08 -8.13 2.71
N SER A 79 21.22 -7.92 3.38
CA SER A 79 22.53 -8.40 2.91
C SER A 79 22.59 -9.91 2.64
N PHE A 80 21.91 -10.72 3.44
CA PHE A 80 21.86 -12.17 3.26
C PHE A 80 21.04 -12.63 2.04
N LEU A 81 20.28 -11.74 1.39
CA LEU A 81 19.56 -12.00 0.14
C LEU A 81 20.27 -11.43 -1.10
N GLN A 82 21.36 -10.66 -0.89
CA GLN A 82 22.18 -10.16 -1.98
C GLN A 82 23.03 -11.32 -2.54
N LYS A 83 23.27 -11.34 -3.85
CA LYS A 83 24.12 -12.34 -4.52
C LYS A 83 25.59 -12.21 -4.11
#